data_AF-A0A1B7VFG2-F1
#
_entry.id   AF-A0A1B7VFG2-F1
#
_cell.length_a   1.000
_cell.length_b   1.000
_cell.length_c   1.000
_cell.angle_alpha   90.00
_cell.angle_beta   90.00
_cell.angle_gamma   90.00
#
_symmetry.space_group_name_H-M   'P 1'
#
loop_
_entity.id
_entity.type
_entity.pdbx_description
1 polymer ?
#
loop_
_entity_poly.entity_id
_entity_poly.type
_entity_poly.pdbx_seq_one_letter_code
_entity_poly.pdbx_strand_id
1 'polypeptide(L)'
;DTVNIANNPTLSANGITFNNTVNGNSNLTANATTGKLTFEKTVGTSDLTASGNIIDIKDDITTNDLQTYTGAVNLFKNTTLTGNGIIFNNTITGIGLDLIANSGAGNLTFTNDINLGNITANSTGTTTFNNVTVTSLTTNTEGTTQLNGNVKTTGNQTYNDTVNIANNPTLSANGITFNNTVNGNSNLTANAT
;
A
#
# COMPACT_ATOMS: atom_id res chain seq x y z
N ASP A 1 15.24 15.01 17.33
CA ASP A 1 14.09 15.67 17.97
C ASP A 1 12.80 15.35 17.24
N THR A 2 11.77 14.84 17.92
CA THR A 2 10.47 14.54 17.32
C THR A 2 9.72 15.81 16.87
N VAL A 3 9.04 15.75 15.73
CA VAL A 3 8.07 16.77 15.26
C VAL A 3 6.69 16.38 15.79
N ASN A 4 6.19 17.11 16.80
CA ASN A 4 4.84 16.90 17.31
C ASN A 4 3.83 17.73 16.52
N ILE A 5 2.88 17.09 15.86
CA ILE A 5 1.80 17.76 15.12
C ILE A 5 0.55 17.91 16.00
N ALA A 6 -0.16 19.03 15.83
CA ALA A 6 -1.40 19.34 16.51
C ALA A 6 -2.27 20.26 15.63
N ASN A 7 -3.58 20.29 15.89
CA ASN A 7 -4.55 21.15 15.17
C ASN A 7 -4.62 20.87 13.67
N ASN A 8 -4.48 19.60 13.28
CA ASN A 8 -4.66 19.11 11.92
C ASN A 8 -3.87 19.92 10.85
N PRO A 9 -2.53 20.03 10.94
CA PRO A 9 -1.77 20.94 10.10
C PRO A 9 -1.83 20.56 8.62
N THR A 10 -1.89 21.60 7.79
CA THR A 10 -1.65 21.51 6.34
C THR A 10 -0.34 22.21 6.00
N LEU A 11 0.63 21.46 5.50
CA LEU A 11 1.91 21.96 5.02
C LEU A 11 1.90 22.01 3.50
N SER A 12 2.31 23.13 2.92
CA SER A 12 2.42 23.30 1.47
C SER A 12 3.76 23.94 1.12
N ALA A 13 4.54 23.27 0.28
CA ALA A 13 5.82 23.76 -0.20
C ALA A 13 6.17 23.11 -1.56
N ASN A 14 7.29 23.50 -2.16
CA ASN A 14 7.80 22.81 -3.35
C ASN A 14 8.18 21.36 -3.01
N GLY A 15 9.07 21.18 -2.04
CA GLY A 15 9.42 19.90 -1.43
C GLY A 15 9.24 19.96 0.09
N ILE A 16 9.01 18.80 0.70
CA ILE A 16 8.84 18.68 2.16
C ILE A 16 9.69 17.50 2.62
N THR A 17 10.49 17.70 3.67
CA THR A 17 11.26 16.62 4.29
C THR A 17 11.07 16.65 5.79
N PHE A 18 10.59 15.54 6.34
CA PHE A 18 10.56 15.30 7.77
C PHE A 18 11.79 14.50 8.16
N ASN A 19 12.81 15.20 8.68
CA ASN A 19 14.09 14.59 9.07
C ASN A 19 14.02 13.75 10.34
N ASN A 20 12.99 13.96 11.15
CA ASN A 20 12.80 13.30 12.43
C ASN A 20 11.43 12.63 12.50
N THR A 21 11.22 11.83 13.53
CA THR A 21 9.92 11.21 13.83
C THR A 21 8.83 12.27 13.84
N VAL A 22 7.73 12.01 13.14
CA VAL A 22 6.51 12.82 13.20
C VAL A 22 5.53 12.11 14.14
N ASN A 23 4.97 12.81 15.12
CA ASN A 23 4.06 12.21 16.09
C ASN A 23 2.89 13.15 16.41
N GLY A 24 1.74 12.61 16.77
CA GLY A 24 0.60 13.38 17.28
C GLY A 24 -0.74 12.74 16.94
N ASN A 25 -1.79 13.08 17.70
CA ASN A 25 -3.15 12.59 17.46
C ASN A 25 -3.96 13.55 16.58
N SER A 26 -3.34 14.05 15.52
CA SER A 26 -3.96 15.02 14.59
C SER A 26 -3.76 14.56 13.15
N ASN A 27 -4.59 15.07 12.26
CA ASN A 27 -4.46 14.81 10.83
C ASN A 27 -3.25 15.55 10.28
N LEU A 28 -2.49 14.94 9.38
CA LEU A 28 -1.43 15.63 8.66
C LEU A 28 -1.77 15.67 7.17
N THR A 29 -1.83 16.88 6.61
CA THR A 29 -1.79 17.07 5.16
C THR A 29 -0.43 17.65 4.78
N ALA A 30 0.39 16.88 4.06
CA ALA A 30 1.69 17.32 3.56
C ALA A 30 1.66 17.38 2.03
N ASN A 31 1.69 18.58 1.46
CA ASN A 31 1.59 18.84 0.04
C ASN A 31 2.90 19.41 -0.54
N ALA A 32 3.78 18.53 -1.01
CA ALA A 32 4.98 18.86 -1.78
C ALA A 32 4.60 19.08 -3.25
N THR A 33 4.06 20.25 -3.55
CA THR A 33 3.41 20.61 -4.83
C THR A 33 4.03 20.00 -6.10
N THR A 34 5.20 20.47 -6.52
CA THR A 34 5.91 19.95 -7.71
C THR A 34 7.17 19.15 -7.36
N GLY A 35 7.59 19.20 -6.10
CA GLY A 35 8.78 18.53 -5.60
C GLY A 35 8.46 17.21 -4.90
N LYS A 36 9.43 16.79 -4.10
CA LYS A 36 9.42 15.52 -3.39
C LYS A 36 8.93 15.70 -1.95
N LEU A 37 8.14 14.74 -1.48
CA LEU A 37 7.85 14.55 -0.06
C LEU A 37 8.72 13.41 0.48
N THR A 38 9.36 13.60 1.63
CA THR A 38 10.22 12.57 2.23
C THR A 38 9.97 12.44 3.72
N PHE A 39 9.73 11.20 4.16
CA PHE A 39 9.69 10.81 5.56
C PHE A 39 10.96 10.02 5.88
N GLU A 40 11.92 10.65 6.56
CA GLU A 40 13.21 10.02 6.92
C GLU A 40 13.09 9.06 8.11
N LYS A 41 12.02 9.21 8.91
CA LYS A 41 11.76 8.49 10.16
C LYS A 41 10.28 8.20 10.31
N THR A 42 9.95 7.39 11.31
CA THR A 42 8.58 6.97 11.62
C THR A 42 7.59 8.15 11.65
N VAL A 43 6.40 7.92 11.11
CA VAL A 43 5.28 8.87 11.15
C VAL A 43 4.12 8.27 11.94
N GLY A 44 3.62 9.01 12.92
CA GLY A 44 2.45 8.67 13.74
C GLY A 44 1.43 9.82 13.71
N THR A 45 0.27 9.63 13.09
CA THR A 45 -0.80 10.66 12.96
C THR A 45 -2.20 10.08 13.13
N SER A 46 -3.27 10.89 13.11
CA SER A 46 -4.63 10.35 13.04
C SER A 46 -4.98 9.95 11.61
N ASP A 47 -5.07 10.92 10.69
CA ASP A 47 -5.02 10.71 9.25
C ASP A 47 -3.68 11.18 8.66
N LEU A 48 -3.31 10.64 7.50
CA LEU A 48 -2.22 11.16 6.66
C LEU A 48 -2.70 11.35 5.22
N THR A 49 -2.60 12.58 4.72
CA THR A 49 -2.63 12.87 3.28
C THR A 49 -1.24 13.34 2.85
N ALA A 50 -0.53 12.46 2.15
CA ALA A 50 0.80 12.69 1.61
C ALA A 50 0.70 12.95 0.10
N SER A 51 1.09 14.14 -0.32
CA SER A 51 1.05 14.57 -1.71
C SER A 51 2.40 15.09 -2.17
N GLY A 52 2.82 14.66 -3.36
CA GLY A 52 3.98 15.16 -4.07
C GLY A 52 4.19 14.43 -5.38
N ASN A 53 5.14 14.86 -6.20
CA ASN A 53 5.46 14.13 -7.44
C ASN A 53 6.00 12.73 -7.10
N ILE A 54 6.89 12.70 -6.10
CA ILE A 54 7.44 11.49 -5.48
C ILE A 54 7.26 11.60 -3.97
N ILE A 55 6.94 10.47 -3.33
CA ILE A 55 6.86 10.31 -1.88
C ILE A 55 7.86 9.23 -1.47
N ASP A 56 8.95 9.63 -0.83
CA ASP A 56 9.94 8.70 -0.29
C ASP A 56 9.58 8.32 1.14
N ILE A 57 9.36 7.03 1.38
CA ILE A 57 9.10 6.44 2.70
C ILE A 57 10.34 5.64 3.11
N LYS A 58 11.04 6.15 4.12
CA LYS A 58 12.27 5.54 4.63
C LYS A 58 12.10 4.85 5.97
N ASP A 59 10.88 4.86 6.51
CA ASP A 59 10.54 4.25 7.78
C ASP A 59 9.03 3.92 7.85
N ASP A 60 8.60 3.31 8.94
CA ASP A 60 7.22 2.86 9.11
C ASP A 60 6.24 4.03 9.32
N ILE A 61 4.98 3.87 8.89
CA ILE A 61 3.94 4.89 9.06
C ILE A 61 2.72 4.27 9.71
N THR A 62 2.33 4.84 10.86
CA THR A 62 1.13 4.46 11.60
C THR A 62 0.17 5.62 11.64
N THR A 63 -1.07 5.36 11.23
CA THR A 63 -2.21 6.24 11.39
C THR A 63 -3.26 5.54 12.22
N ASN A 64 -4.10 6.29 12.94
CA ASN A 64 -5.29 5.72 13.56
C ASN A 64 -6.36 5.40 12.50
N ASP A 65 -6.44 6.27 11.50
CA ASP A 65 -7.44 6.29 10.45
C ASP A 65 -6.75 6.19 9.07
N LEU A 66 -7.12 7.04 8.11
CA LEU A 66 -6.80 6.87 6.69
C LEU A 66 -5.37 7.31 6.35
N GLN A 67 -4.70 6.52 5.49
CA GLN A 67 -3.50 6.93 4.76
C GLN A 67 -3.82 7.13 3.29
N THR A 68 -3.50 8.30 2.74
CA THR A 68 -3.63 8.59 1.31
C THR A 68 -2.30 9.09 0.76
N TYR A 69 -1.79 8.39 -0.25
CA TYR A 69 -0.59 8.75 -1.00
C TYR A 69 -0.98 9.11 -2.43
N THR A 70 -0.88 10.39 -2.78
CA THR A 70 -1.33 10.86 -4.11
C THR A 70 -0.25 10.72 -5.20
N GLY A 71 1.02 10.76 -4.79
CA GLY A 71 2.21 10.66 -5.65
C GLY A 71 2.77 9.25 -5.79
N ALA A 72 3.74 9.07 -6.69
CA ALA A 72 4.51 7.84 -6.80
C ALA A 72 5.30 7.60 -5.50
N VAL A 73 5.20 6.41 -4.92
CA VAL A 73 5.83 6.09 -3.64
C VAL A 73 7.08 5.24 -3.87
N ASN A 74 8.18 5.61 -3.20
CA ASN A 74 9.40 4.82 -3.13
C ASN A 74 9.64 4.34 -1.70
N LEU A 75 9.91 3.04 -1.53
CA LEU A 75 10.37 2.47 -0.27
C LEU A 75 11.90 2.41 -0.25
N PHE A 76 12.49 2.66 0.91
CA PHE A 76 13.95 2.59 1.12
C PHE A 76 14.37 1.56 2.17
N LYS A 77 13.41 0.93 2.84
CA LYS A 77 13.58 -0.24 3.69
C LYS A 77 12.35 -1.15 3.55
N ASN A 78 12.40 -2.33 4.17
CA ASN A 78 11.19 -3.09 4.43
C ASN A 78 10.27 -2.23 5.31
N THR A 79 9.05 -1.97 4.85
CA THR A 79 8.18 -0.97 5.44
C THR A 79 6.90 -1.61 5.96
N THR A 80 6.49 -1.21 7.15
CA THR A 80 5.15 -1.46 7.68
C THR A 80 4.34 -0.17 7.63
N LEU A 81 3.15 -0.25 7.03
CA LEU A 81 2.15 0.80 7.04
C LEU A 81 0.93 0.29 7.81
N THR A 82 0.45 1.05 8.79
CA THR A 82 -0.70 0.68 9.62
C THR A 82 -1.71 1.81 9.68
N GLY A 83 -2.96 1.54 9.35
CA GLY A 83 -4.07 2.50 9.40
C GLY A 83 -5.43 1.79 9.39
N ASN A 84 -6.50 2.57 9.25
CA ASN A 84 -7.86 2.06 9.05
C ASN A 84 -8.35 2.35 7.62
N GLY A 85 -7.46 2.14 6.67
CA GLY A 85 -7.60 2.44 5.25
C GLY A 85 -6.26 2.94 4.69
N ILE A 86 -5.82 2.40 3.56
CA ILE A 86 -4.58 2.81 2.92
C ILE A 86 -4.82 2.89 1.41
N ILE A 87 -4.52 4.05 0.82
CA ILE A 87 -4.75 4.32 -0.60
C ILE A 87 -3.46 4.82 -1.24
N PHE A 88 -2.99 4.09 -2.25
CA PHE A 88 -1.95 4.53 -3.18
C PHE A 88 -2.60 4.90 -4.49
N ASN A 89 -2.62 6.19 -4.81
CA ASN A 89 -3.18 6.70 -6.07
C ASN A 89 -2.20 6.63 -7.24
N ASN A 90 -0.97 6.18 -7.00
CA ASN A 90 0.07 6.05 -8.01
C ASN A 90 0.90 4.77 -7.78
N THR A 91 1.98 4.62 -8.54
CA THR A 91 2.90 3.48 -8.46
C THR A 91 3.58 3.38 -7.09
N ILE A 92 3.93 2.15 -6.70
CA ILE A 92 4.79 1.88 -5.54
C ILE A 92 6.03 1.13 -6.02
N THR A 93 7.22 1.58 -5.64
CA THR A 93 8.48 0.92 -6.00
C THR A 93 9.42 0.76 -4.81
N GLY A 94 10.24 -0.29 -4.85
CA GLY A 94 11.14 -0.67 -3.77
C GLY A 94 11.66 -2.08 -4.03
N ILE A 95 12.37 -2.28 -5.14
CA ILE A 95 12.76 -3.60 -5.64
C ILE A 95 13.51 -4.36 -4.53
N GLY A 96 13.00 -5.55 -4.17
CA GLY A 96 13.56 -6.38 -3.11
C GLY A 96 13.23 -5.95 -1.69
N LEU A 97 12.44 -4.89 -1.50
CA LEU A 97 11.96 -4.43 -0.20
C LEU A 97 10.53 -4.89 0.06
N ASP A 98 10.30 -5.41 1.25
CA ASP A 98 9.01 -5.94 1.65
C ASP A 98 8.05 -4.84 2.11
N LEU A 99 6.75 -5.04 1.87
CA LEU A 99 5.68 -4.20 2.40
C LEU A 99 4.69 -5.02 3.21
N ILE A 100 4.47 -4.61 4.46
CA ILE A 100 3.34 -5.03 5.27
C ILE A 100 2.36 -3.86 5.32
N ALA A 101 1.18 -4.01 4.71
CA ALA A 101 0.15 -2.98 4.69
C ALA A 101 -1.05 -3.44 5.52
N ASN A 102 -1.24 -2.86 6.71
CA ASN A 102 -2.35 -3.12 7.60
C ASN A 102 -3.38 -2.00 7.50
N SER A 103 -4.46 -2.18 6.73
CA SER A 103 -5.53 -1.19 6.58
C SER A 103 -6.72 -1.39 7.52
N GLY A 104 -6.62 -2.29 8.50
CA GLY A 104 -7.66 -2.49 9.51
C GLY A 104 -9.00 -2.89 8.88
N ALA A 105 -10.07 -2.17 9.26
CA ALA A 105 -11.41 -2.35 8.69
C ALA A 105 -11.62 -1.57 7.39
N GLY A 106 -10.72 -0.65 7.05
CA GLY A 106 -10.75 0.10 5.81
C GLY A 106 -10.16 -0.67 4.63
N ASN A 107 -10.41 -0.15 3.43
CA ASN A 107 -9.88 -0.72 2.20
C ASN A 107 -8.37 -0.49 2.07
N LEU A 108 -7.70 -1.44 1.41
CA LEU A 108 -6.34 -1.30 0.93
C LEU A 108 -6.35 -1.20 -0.59
N THR A 109 -6.01 -0.04 -1.14
CA THR A 109 -6.15 0.22 -2.58
C THR A 109 -4.81 0.58 -3.21
N PHE A 110 -4.39 -0.22 -4.18
CA PHE A 110 -3.28 0.10 -5.08
C PHE A 110 -3.84 0.38 -6.47
N THR A 111 -3.90 1.65 -6.88
CA THR A 111 -4.54 2.02 -8.15
C THR A 111 -3.67 1.77 -9.39
N ASN A 112 -2.36 1.57 -9.20
CA ASN A 112 -1.37 1.45 -10.27
C ASN A 112 -0.40 0.29 -10.00
N ASP A 113 0.65 0.21 -10.83
CA ASP A 113 1.67 -0.84 -10.78
C ASP A 113 2.43 -0.86 -9.45
N ILE A 114 2.65 -2.07 -8.95
CA ILE A 114 3.44 -2.36 -7.76
C ILE A 114 4.69 -3.15 -8.15
N ASN A 115 5.87 -2.69 -7.72
CA ASN A 115 7.14 -3.40 -7.92
C ASN A 115 7.98 -3.45 -6.63
N LEU A 116 7.91 -4.56 -5.90
CA LEU A 116 8.44 -4.72 -4.54
C LEU A 116 9.09 -6.12 -4.31
N GLY A 117 9.61 -6.34 -3.10
CA GLY A 117 9.92 -7.65 -2.53
C GLY A 117 8.64 -8.43 -2.22
N ASN A 118 8.41 -8.86 -0.98
CA ASN A 118 7.18 -9.52 -0.57
C ASN A 118 6.08 -8.51 -0.21
N ILE A 119 4.81 -8.87 -0.42
CA ILE A 119 3.66 -8.11 0.10
C ILE A 119 2.83 -8.97 1.04
N THR A 120 2.60 -8.44 2.23
CA THR A 120 1.53 -8.87 3.14
C THR A 120 0.47 -7.78 3.19
N ALA A 121 -0.70 -8.05 2.63
CA ALA A 121 -1.81 -7.11 2.52
C ALA A 121 -2.92 -7.52 3.51
N ASN A 122 -3.09 -6.74 4.58
CA ASN A 122 -4.01 -7.04 5.67
C ASN A 122 -5.15 -5.99 5.70
N SER A 123 -6.36 -6.41 5.34
CA SER A 123 -7.58 -5.61 5.28
C SER A 123 -8.80 -6.50 5.56
N THR A 124 -9.69 -6.13 6.48
CA THR A 124 -11.03 -6.76 6.54
C THR A 124 -12.03 -6.04 5.62
N GLY A 125 -11.62 -4.92 5.01
CA GLY A 125 -12.29 -4.31 3.86
C GLY A 125 -11.89 -4.98 2.53
N THR A 126 -11.93 -4.22 1.44
CA THR A 126 -11.48 -4.68 0.12
C THR A 126 -10.01 -4.33 -0.12
N THR A 127 -9.20 -5.33 -0.42
CA THR A 127 -7.85 -5.18 -0.98
C THR A 127 -7.92 -5.16 -2.50
N THR A 128 -7.59 -4.05 -3.14
CA THR A 128 -7.63 -3.91 -4.61
C THR A 128 -6.22 -3.93 -5.20
N PHE A 129 -5.97 -4.89 -6.09
CA PHE A 129 -4.74 -4.97 -6.89
C PHE A 129 -5.04 -4.68 -8.36
N ASN A 130 -4.20 -3.85 -8.97
CA ASN A 130 -4.11 -3.71 -10.42
C ASN A 130 -2.97 -4.59 -10.93
N ASN A 131 -1.86 -4.03 -11.42
CA ASN A 131 -0.70 -4.84 -11.80
C ASN A 131 0.28 -4.96 -10.64
N VAL A 132 0.73 -6.19 -10.38
CA VAL A 132 1.62 -6.51 -9.27
C VAL A 132 2.79 -7.34 -9.79
N THR A 133 4.02 -6.89 -9.53
CA THR A 133 5.26 -7.65 -9.76
C THR A 133 6.04 -7.70 -8.46
N VAL A 134 6.02 -8.84 -7.78
CA VAL A 134 6.57 -8.99 -6.42
C VAL A 134 7.26 -10.34 -6.25
N THR A 135 7.93 -10.57 -5.12
CA THR A 135 8.50 -11.87 -4.79
C THR A 135 7.42 -12.84 -4.32
N SER A 136 6.60 -12.46 -3.35
CA SER A 136 5.40 -13.20 -2.94
C SER A 136 4.27 -12.25 -2.59
N LEU A 137 3.04 -12.77 -2.63
CA LEU A 137 1.84 -12.03 -2.21
C LEU A 137 1.04 -12.87 -1.23
N THR A 138 0.65 -12.26 -0.11
CA THR A 138 -0.27 -12.87 0.84
C THR A 138 -1.31 -11.85 1.28
N THR A 139 -2.58 -12.23 1.29
CA THR A 139 -3.65 -11.45 1.91
C THR A 139 -4.05 -12.05 3.25
N ASN A 140 -4.76 -11.31 4.10
CA ASN A 140 -5.35 -11.84 5.35
C ASN A 140 -6.67 -12.57 5.10
N THR A 141 -7.37 -12.93 6.17
CA THR A 141 -8.74 -13.43 6.15
C THR A 141 -9.73 -12.32 6.50
N GLU A 142 -11.03 -12.57 6.30
CA GLU A 142 -12.16 -11.71 6.69
C GLU A 142 -12.40 -10.47 5.80
N GLY A 143 -11.66 -10.31 4.71
CA GLY A 143 -11.90 -9.28 3.69
C GLY A 143 -12.28 -9.83 2.33
N THR A 144 -12.11 -8.98 1.31
CA THR A 144 -12.17 -9.38 -0.10
C THR A 144 -10.91 -8.94 -0.84
N THR A 145 -10.44 -9.75 -1.78
CA THR A 145 -9.38 -9.37 -2.72
C THR A 145 -9.99 -9.11 -4.09
N GLN A 146 -9.86 -7.90 -4.59
CA GLN A 146 -10.27 -7.50 -5.92
C GLN A 146 -9.06 -7.55 -6.87
N LEU A 147 -9.14 -8.40 -7.90
CA LEU A 147 -8.10 -8.55 -8.93
C LEU A 147 -8.55 -7.84 -10.22
N ASN A 148 -7.95 -6.67 -10.48
CA ASN A 148 -8.21 -5.83 -11.65
C ASN A 148 -7.10 -5.89 -12.71
N GLY A 149 -5.98 -6.54 -12.40
CA GLY A 149 -4.84 -6.66 -13.31
C GLY A 149 -3.98 -7.87 -12.99
N ASN A 150 -2.85 -7.96 -13.69
CA ASN A 150 -2.00 -9.15 -13.61
C ASN A 150 -1.22 -9.18 -12.30
N VAL A 151 -1.04 -10.36 -11.74
CA VAL A 151 -0.17 -10.58 -10.57
C VAL A 151 0.92 -11.57 -10.97
N LYS A 152 2.15 -11.08 -11.03
CA LYS A 152 3.34 -11.89 -11.28
C LYS A 152 4.19 -11.96 -10.02
N THR A 153 4.47 -13.17 -9.57
CA THR A 153 5.38 -13.45 -8.46
C THR A 153 6.45 -14.44 -8.85
N THR A 154 7.64 -14.31 -8.26
CA THR A 154 8.70 -15.33 -8.39
C THR A 154 8.60 -16.43 -7.33
N GLY A 155 7.80 -16.21 -6.29
CA GLY A 155 7.39 -17.16 -5.26
C GLY A 155 5.89 -17.39 -5.27
N ASN A 156 5.30 -17.63 -4.10
CA ASN A 156 3.89 -18.02 -3.97
C ASN A 156 2.94 -16.80 -3.94
N GLN A 157 1.72 -17.03 -4.40
CA GLN A 157 0.55 -16.18 -4.21
C GLN A 157 -0.44 -16.92 -3.30
N THR A 158 -0.83 -16.29 -2.20
CA THR A 158 -1.81 -16.84 -1.25
C THR A 158 -2.90 -15.82 -1.00
N TYR A 159 -4.10 -16.13 -1.48
CA TYR A 159 -5.29 -15.32 -1.29
C TYR A 159 -6.15 -15.96 -0.21
N ASN A 160 -6.13 -15.38 0.97
CA ASN A 160 -6.86 -15.89 2.14
C ASN A 160 -8.30 -15.35 2.22
N ASP A 161 -8.57 -14.27 1.48
CA ASP A 161 -9.88 -13.64 1.35
C ASP A 161 -10.74 -14.26 0.24
N THR A 162 -12.03 -13.90 0.22
CA THR A 162 -12.85 -14.09 -0.99
C THR A 162 -12.25 -13.25 -2.12
N VAL A 163 -12.02 -13.87 -3.28
CA VAL A 163 -11.43 -13.20 -4.45
C VAL A 163 -12.53 -12.81 -5.44
N ASN A 164 -12.49 -11.59 -5.98
CA ASN A 164 -13.34 -11.15 -7.09
C ASN A 164 -12.51 -10.81 -8.32
N ILE A 165 -12.92 -11.35 -9.48
CA ILE A 165 -12.24 -11.20 -10.78
C ILE A 165 -13.00 -10.20 -11.66
N ALA A 166 -12.36 -9.10 -12.07
CA ALA A 166 -13.04 -8.03 -12.80
C ALA A 166 -12.47 -7.68 -14.19
N ASN A 167 -11.24 -8.08 -14.54
CA ASN A 167 -10.59 -7.62 -15.79
C ASN A 167 -9.64 -8.65 -16.41
N ASN A 168 -10.10 -9.90 -16.51
CA ASN A 168 -9.35 -10.99 -17.13
C ASN A 168 -7.88 -11.15 -16.67
N PRO A 169 -7.59 -11.10 -15.36
CA PRO A 169 -6.21 -11.10 -14.87
C PRO A 169 -5.50 -12.42 -15.17
N THR A 170 -4.20 -12.31 -15.40
CA THR A 170 -3.25 -13.43 -15.39
C THR A 170 -2.47 -13.44 -14.10
N LEU A 171 -2.51 -14.56 -13.40
CA LEU A 171 -1.69 -14.87 -12.25
C LEU A 171 -0.54 -15.78 -12.68
N SER A 172 0.69 -15.40 -12.36
CA SER A 172 1.89 -16.19 -12.63
C SER A 172 2.74 -16.29 -11.38
N ALA A 173 3.00 -17.50 -10.89
CA ALA A 173 3.68 -17.76 -9.62
C ALA A 173 4.34 -19.15 -9.61
N ASN A 174 5.12 -19.47 -8.58
CA ASN A 174 5.49 -20.87 -8.32
C ASN A 174 4.30 -21.66 -7.74
N GLY A 175 3.49 -21.01 -6.90
CA GLY A 175 2.28 -21.59 -6.34
C GLY A 175 1.19 -20.53 -6.24
N ILE A 176 -0.05 -20.91 -6.55
CA ILE A 176 -1.23 -20.05 -6.43
C ILE A 176 -2.23 -20.78 -5.54
N THR A 177 -2.60 -20.17 -4.43
CA THR A 177 -3.55 -20.75 -3.46
C THR A 177 -4.68 -19.78 -3.19
N PHE A 178 -5.91 -20.27 -3.34
CA PHE A 178 -7.14 -19.60 -2.92
C PHE A 178 -7.72 -20.36 -1.75
N ASN A 179 -7.76 -19.75 -0.56
CA ASN A 179 -8.30 -20.37 0.64
C ASN A 179 -9.79 -20.04 0.87
N ASN A 180 -10.41 -19.32 -0.07
CA ASN A 180 -11.82 -18.97 -0.03
C ASN A 180 -12.41 -18.93 -1.45
N THR A 181 -13.66 -18.51 -1.56
CA THR A 181 -14.42 -18.43 -2.80
C THR A 181 -13.74 -17.51 -3.81
N VAL A 182 -13.68 -17.96 -5.06
CA VAL A 182 -13.28 -17.13 -6.20
C VAL A 182 -14.54 -16.81 -7.01
N ASN A 183 -14.90 -15.54 -7.05
CA ASN A 183 -16.05 -14.96 -7.75
C ASN A 183 -15.60 -14.11 -8.94
N GLY A 184 -16.52 -13.82 -9.85
CA GLY A 184 -16.29 -12.85 -10.92
C GLY A 184 -17.13 -13.13 -12.17
N ASN A 185 -17.22 -12.13 -13.04
CA ASN A 185 -17.88 -12.23 -14.35
C ASN A 185 -16.87 -12.25 -15.52
N SER A 186 -15.58 -12.35 -15.19
CA SER A 186 -14.44 -12.28 -16.10
C SER A 186 -13.59 -13.55 -15.99
N ASN A 187 -12.78 -13.82 -17.00
CA ASN A 187 -11.90 -14.99 -17.01
C ASN A 187 -10.75 -14.82 -16.00
N LEU A 188 -10.19 -15.91 -15.51
CA LEU A 188 -8.97 -15.94 -14.74
C LEU A 188 -7.99 -16.90 -15.40
N THR A 189 -6.77 -16.45 -15.69
CA THR A 189 -5.68 -17.33 -16.12
C THR A 189 -4.72 -17.52 -14.95
N ALA A 190 -4.54 -18.76 -14.47
CA ALA A 190 -3.63 -19.06 -13.37
C ALA A 190 -2.52 -20.00 -13.85
N ASN A 191 -1.28 -19.51 -13.84
CA ASN A 191 -0.09 -20.20 -14.29
C ASN A 191 0.85 -20.43 -13.10
N ALA A 192 0.76 -21.61 -12.48
CA ALA A 192 1.69 -22.06 -11.45
C ALA A 192 2.77 -22.97 -12.07
N THR A 193 4.02 -22.85 -11.64
CA THR A 193 5.17 -23.65 -12.14
C THR A 193 5.95 -24.32 -11.04
#